data_AF-A0A0C1E9B0-F1
#
_entry.id   AF-A0A0C1E9B0-F1
#
_cell.length_a   1.000
_cell.length_b   1.000
_cell.length_c   1.000
_cell.angle_alpha   90.00
_cell.angle_beta   90.00
_cell.angle_gamma   90.00
#
_symmetry.space_group_name_H-M   'P 1'
#
loop_
_entity.id
_entity.type
_entity.pdbx_description
1 polymer ?
#
loop_
_entity_poly.entity_id
_entity_poly.type
_entity_poly.pdbx_seq_one_letter_code
_entity_poly.pdbx_strand_id
1 'polypeptide(L)'
;MSVFQKGNFENVKGDVVGQHDGVAYYTIGQRKGLGIGGQGDAWFVVGKDVERNVVVIDQGTHHPALYASTLTATDLHWHSPELPKTPFTCRAKIRYRQTDQDCVIEKMSEGRVEVRFPIPQRAITPRQSIVFYDEHVCLGGAIIERAGPTLHELGLSVPIQSESF
;
A
#
# COMPACT_ATOMS: atom_id res chain seq x y z
N MET A 1 -16.98 -16.43 4.19
CA MET A 1 -16.44 -16.07 5.52
C MET A 1 -16.78 -14.61 5.78
N SER A 2 -17.26 -14.24 6.97
CA SER A 2 -17.63 -12.84 7.26
C SER A 2 -16.38 -12.02 7.58
N VAL A 3 -16.20 -10.86 6.94
CA VAL A 3 -15.05 -9.97 7.20
C VAL A 3 -15.16 -9.16 8.50
N PHE A 4 -16.29 -9.29 9.20
CA PHE A 4 -16.63 -8.58 10.44
C PHE A 4 -16.57 -9.47 11.68
N GLN A 5 -15.98 -10.66 11.58
CA GLN A 5 -15.87 -11.60 12.68
C GLN A 5 -14.47 -11.55 13.33
N LYS A 6 -14.38 -11.94 14.60
CA LYS A 6 -13.10 -12.00 15.31
C LYS A 6 -12.10 -12.92 14.61
N GLY A 7 -10.83 -12.54 14.67
CA GLY A 7 -9.71 -13.28 14.10
C GLY A 7 -8.41 -12.95 14.83
N ASN A 8 -7.30 -13.48 14.32
CA ASN A 8 -6.00 -13.32 14.97
C ASN A 8 -5.24 -12.13 14.39
N PHE A 9 -4.55 -11.42 15.27
CA PHE A 9 -3.38 -10.66 14.86
C PHE A 9 -2.17 -11.60 14.83
N GLU A 10 -1.45 -11.62 13.71
CA GLU A 10 -0.19 -12.37 13.56
C GLU A 10 0.95 -11.41 13.20
N ASN A 11 2.18 -11.72 13.60
CA ASN A 11 3.36 -11.01 13.11
C ASN A 11 3.83 -11.56 11.74
N VAL A 12 4.85 -10.96 11.13
CA VAL A 12 5.35 -11.44 9.82
C VAL A 12 5.99 -12.84 9.88
N LYS A 13 6.26 -13.37 11.08
CA LYS A 13 6.74 -14.74 11.30
C LYS A 13 5.60 -15.76 11.46
N GLY A 14 4.36 -15.30 11.56
CA GLY A 14 3.18 -16.12 11.80
C GLY A 14 2.86 -16.35 13.28
N ASP A 15 3.55 -15.69 14.21
CA ASP A 15 3.23 -15.81 15.64
C ASP A 15 1.95 -15.02 15.95
N VAL A 16 1.02 -15.63 16.69
CA VAL A 16 -0.19 -14.94 17.16
C VAL A 16 0.18 -13.94 18.26
N VAL A 17 -0.10 -12.66 18.03
CA VAL A 17 0.23 -11.55 18.93
C VAL A 17 -1.01 -10.91 19.57
N GLY A 18 -2.20 -11.35 19.20
CA GLY A 18 -3.46 -10.91 19.78
C GLY A 18 -4.67 -11.29 18.94
N GLN A 19 -5.80 -10.63 19.20
CA GLN A 19 -7.05 -10.83 18.47
C GLN A 19 -7.62 -9.50 17.99
N HIS A 20 -8.33 -9.54 16.88
CA HIS A 20 -8.99 -8.41 16.27
C HIS A 20 -10.50 -8.63 16.15
N ASP A 21 -11.29 -7.57 16.02
CA ASP A 21 -12.76 -7.69 15.94
C ASP A 21 -13.31 -7.92 14.53
N GLY A 22 -12.46 -7.81 13.51
CA GLY A 22 -12.83 -8.09 12.12
C GLY A 22 -11.84 -7.48 11.13
N VAL A 23 -11.38 -8.27 10.15
CA VAL A 23 -10.39 -7.84 9.15
C VAL A 23 -10.82 -6.56 8.42
N ALA A 24 -12.13 -6.33 8.26
CA ALA A 24 -12.67 -5.12 7.62
C ALA A 24 -12.33 -3.82 8.36
N TYR A 25 -12.12 -3.86 9.68
CA TYR A 25 -11.88 -2.65 10.49
C TYR A 25 -10.45 -2.12 10.42
N TYR A 26 -9.55 -2.83 9.72
CA TYR A 26 -8.13 -2.53 9.69
C TYR A 26 -7.65 -2.16 8.29
N THR A 27 -6.79 -1.14 8.25
CA THR A 27 -6.20 -0.59 7.02
C THR A 27 -4.67 -0.71 7.08
N ILE A 28 -4.03 -1.02 5.96
CA ILE A 28 -2.55 -1.10 5.91
C ILE A 28 -1.93 0.23 6.35
N GLY A 29 -0.93 0.14 7.23
CA GLY A 29 -0.25 1.27 7.87
C GLY A 29 -0.98 1.86 9.08
N GLN A 30 -2.10 1.29 9.52
CA GLN A 30 -2.81 1.73 10.73
C GLN A 30 -2.01 1.42 11.99
N ARG A 31 -1.87 2.43 12.86
CA ARG A 31 -1.21 2.32 14.18
C ARG A 31 -2.19 2.25 15.35
N LYS A 32 -3.21 3.10 15.33
CA LYS A 32 -4.15 3.28 16.45
C LYS A 32 -5.28 2.25 16.37
N GLY A 33 -5.91 1.96 17.51
CA GLY A 33 -7.09 1.09 17.58
C GLY A 33 -6.78 -0.41 17.41
N LEU A 34 -5.53 -0.83 17.61
CA LEU A 34 -5.16 -2.24 17.58
C LEU A 34 -5.43 -2.95 18.91
N GLY A 35 -5.58 -2.21 20.02
CA GLY A 35 -5.77 -2.79 21.35
C GLY A 35 -4.55 -3.54 21.89
N ILE A 36 -3.41 -3.48 21.18
CA ILE A 36 -2.17 -4.16 21.52
C ILE A 36 -1.19 -3.12 22.07
N GLY A 37 -0.71 -3.37 23.28
CA GLY A 37 0.34 -2.62 23.96
C GLY A 37 1.50 -3.53 24.35
N GLY A 38 2.59 -2.96 24.85
CA GLY A 38 3.78 -3.70 25.24
C GLY A 38 5.03 -2.82 25.21
N GLN A 39 6.17 -3.38 25.60
CA GLN A 39 7.47 -2.74 25.42
C GLN A 39 7.88 -2.75 23.94
N GLY A 40 8.65 -1.75 23.52
CA GLY A 40 9.18 -1.63 22.15
C GLY A 40 8.47 -0.58 21.30
N ASP A 41 8.69 -0.66 19.99
CA ASP A 41 8.15 0.29 19.01
C ASP A 41 6.65 0.14 18.81
N ALA A 42 6.03 1.15 18.18
CA ALA A 42 4.63 1.12 17.85
C ALA A 42 4.29 0.01 16.84
N TRP A 43 3.16 -0.67 17.07
CA TRP A 43 2.59 -1.67 16.17
C TRP A 43 1.86 -1.01 14.99
N PHE A 44 1.98 -1.63 13.82
CA PHE A 44 1.32 -1.22 12.59
C PHE A 44 0.70 -2.42 11.89
N VAL A 45 -0.44 -2.24 11.23
CA VAL A 45 -0.97 -3.20 10.26
C VAL A 45 -0.06 -3.20 9.04
N VAL A 46 0.59 -4.32 8.77
CA VAL A 46 1.51 -4.49 7.63
C VAL A 46 0.91 -5.36 6.52
N GLY A 47 -0.12 -6.16 6.83
CA GLY A 47 -0.76 -7.03 5.86
C GLY A 47 -2.16 -7.48 6.31
N LYS A 48 -2.91 -8.09 5.40
CA LYS A 48 -4.22 -8.67 5.66
C LYS A 48 -4.36 -9.96 4.87
N ASP A 49 -4.78 -11.02 5.54
CA ASP A 49 -5.14 -12.28 4.91
C ASP A 49 -6.63 -12.53 5.16
N VAL A 50 -7.44 -12.20 4.15
CA VAL A 50 -8.91 -12.27 4.26
C VAL A 50 -9.40 -13.72 4.29
N GLU A 51 -8.68 -14.63 3.62
CA GLU A 51 -9.05 -16.04 3.54
C GLU A 51 -8.81 -16.76 4.88
N ARG A 52 -7.68 -16.48 5.54
CA ARG A 52 -7.38 -16.98 6.88
C ARG A 52 -8.02 -16.18 8.00
N ASN A 53 -8.64 -15.04 7.69
CA ASN A 53 -9.18 -14.09 8.68
C ASN A 53 -8.11 -13.63 9.68
N VAL A 54 -6.98 -13.17 9.15
CA VAL A 54 -5.81 -12.70 9.90
C VAL A 54 -5.48 -11.26 9.50
N VAL A 55 -5.16 -10.44 10.50
CA VAL A 55 -4.53 -9.14 10.28
C VAL A 55 -3.07 -9.25 10.67
N VAL A 56 -2.17 -9.01 9.72
CA VAL A 56 -0.73 -9.08 9.98
C VAL A 56 -0.28 -7.73 10.53
N ILE A 57 0.34 -7.73 11.71
CA ILE A 57 0.86 -6.53 12.36
C ILE A 57 2.33 -6.72 12.75
N ASP A 58 3.11 -5.65 12.71
CA ASP A 58 4.49 -5.70 13.21
C ASP A 58 4.91 -4.36 13.82
N GLN A 59 6.02 -4.37 14.57
CA GLN A 59 6.56 -3.18 15.21
C GLN A 59 7.47 -2.39 14.27
N GLY A 60 7.47 -1.06 14.44
CA GLY A 60 8.39 -0.16 13.76
C GLY A 60 7.74 0.68 12.67
N THR A 61 7.92 2.00 12.76
CA THR A 61 7.35 2.98 11.81
C THR A 61 7.77 2.73 10.36
N HIS A 62 9.00 2.23 10.19
CA HIS A 62 9.63 1.91 8.91
C HIS A 62 9.86 0.40 8.73
N HIS A 63 8.96 -0.45 9.25
CA HIS A 63 9.06 -1.89 9.00
C HIS A 63 9.02 -2.19 7.48
N PRO A 64 9.93 -3.01 6.91
CA PRO A 64 9.99 -3.27 5.46
C PRO A 64 8.70 -3.82 4.84
N ALA A 65 7.90 -4.55 5.62
CA ALA A 65 6.59 -5.07 5.17
C ALA A 65 5.56 -3.95 4.88
N LEU A 66 5.83 -2.72 5.31
CA LEU A 66 5.00 -1.56 4.98
C LEU A 66 5.33 -0.96 3.61
N TYR A 67 6.38 -1.39 2.91
CA TYR A 67 6.85 -0.72 1.70
C TYR A 67 6.79 -1.65 0.51
N ALA A 68 6.32 -1.15 -0.63
CA ALA A 68 6.35 -1.84 -1.91
C ALA A 68 6.66 -0.86 -3.03
N SER A 69 7.34 -1.34 -4.07
CA SER A 69 7.74 -0.50 -5.22
C SER A 69 6.78 -0.59 -6.39
N THR A 70 5.82 -1.51 -6.37
CA THR A 70 4.89 -1.70 -7.47
C THR A 70 3.46 -1.82 -6.96
N LEU A 71 2.51 -1.50 -7.84
CA LEU A 71 1.10 -1.79 -7.62
C LEU A 71 0.40 -2.07 -8.93
N THR A 72 -0.76 -2.72 -8.83
CA THR A 72 -1.73 -2.81 -9.92
C THR A 72 -3.01 -2.12 -9.50
N ALA A 73 -3.58 -1.34 -10.42
CA ALA A 73 -4.84 -0.65 -10.22
C ALA A 73 -5.82 -0.91 -11.38
N THR A 74 -7.10 -0.86 -11.05
CA THR A 74 -8.24 -1.10 -11.94
C THR A 74 -9.15 0.13 -12.00
N ASP A 75 -10.24 0.06 -12.77
CA ASP A 75 -11.19 1.18 -12.91
C ASP A 75 -10.48 2.45 -13.37
N LEU A 76 -9.57 2.28 -14.34
CA LEU A 76 -8.77 3.38 -14.90
C LEU A 76 -9.68 4.39 -15.61
N HIS A 77 -9.64 5.63 -15.12
CA HIS A 77 -10.20 6.79 -15.76
C HIS A 77 -9.07 7.72 -16.18
N TRP A 78 -8.87 7.86 -17.50
CA TRP A 78 -7.88 8.75 -18.09
C TRP A 78 -8.58 9.92 -18.77
N HIS A 79 -8.07 11.13 -18.59
CA HIS A 79 -8.74 12.33 -19.12
C HIS A 79 -8.49 12.54 -20.62
N SER A 80 -7.35 12.07 -21.15
CA SER A 80 -7.07 12.09 -22.59
C SER A 80 -7.84 10.95 -23.29
N PRO A 81 -8.36 11.17 -24.52
CA PRO A 81 -8.99 10.10 -25.30
C PRO A 81 -8.00 9.00 -25.70
N GLU A 82 -6.72 9.34 -25.84
CA GLU A 82 -5.65 8.40 -26.16
C GLU A 82 -4.81 8.12 -24.92
N LEU A 83 -4.54 6.84 -24.68
CA LEU A 83 -3.62 6.38 -23.64
C LEU A 83 -2.16 6.64 -24.09
N PRO A 84 -1.27 7.06 -23.17
CA PRO A 84 0.14 7.22 -23.50
C PRO A 84 0.77 5.86 -23.85
N LYS A 85 1.82 5.89 -24.68
CA LYS A 85 2.68 4.72 -24.87
C LYS A 85 3.43 4.41 -23.58
N THR A 86 3.49 3.14 -23.22
CA THR A 86 4.23 2.68 -22.04
C THR A 86 5.62 2.15 -22.43
N PRO A 87 6.65 2.31 -21.57
CA PRO A 87 6.59 2.92 -20.24
C PRO A 87 6.39 4.45 -20.28
N PHE A 88 5.62 4.98 -19.33
CA PHE A 88 5.32 6.42 -19.23
C PHE A 88 5.67 6.95 -17.84
N THR A 89 6.59 7.92 -17.78
CA THR A 89 7.02 8.55 -16.53
C THR A 89 6.09 9.71 -16.19
N CYS A 90 5.60 9.72 -14.96
CA CYS A 90 4.76 10.80 -14.43
C CYS A 90 4.86 10.81 -12.90
N ARG A 91 4.10 11.69 -12.24
CA ARG A 91 3.97 11.66 -10.79
C ARG A 91 2.65 11.01 -10.37
N ALA A 92 2.61 10.39 -9.21
CA ALA A 92 1.39 9.85 -8.66
C ALA A 92 1.31 10.01 -7.15
N LYS A 93 0.09 10.07 -6.62
CA LYS A 93 -0.17 9.88 -5.20
C LYS A 93 -1.13 8.73 -4.98
N ILE A 94 -0.86 7.95 -3.94
CA ILE A 94 -1.68 6.81 -3.53
C ILE A 94 -2.53 7.13 -2.29
N ARG A 95 -2.39 8.35 -1.75
CA ARG A 95 -3.14 8.88 -0.61
C ARG A 95 -3.40 10.37 -0.82
N TYR A 96 -4.58 10.84 -0.42
CA TYR A 96 -5.04 12.22 -0.67
C TYR A 96 -4.08 13.32 -0.18
N ARG A 97 -3.53 13.16 1.03
CA ARG A 97 -2.63 14.14 1.67
C ARG A 97 -1.13 13.88 1.43
N GLN A 98 -0.81 12.93 0.57
CA GLN A 98 0.59 12.64 0.22
C GLN A 98 1.05 13.63 -0.84
N THR A 99 2.33 14.02 -0.78
CA THR A 99 3.00 14.70 -1.89
C THR A 99 3.13 13.75 -3.08
N ASP A 100 2.99 14.28 -4.30
CA ASP A 100 3.13 13.47 -5.50
C ASP A 100 4.54 12.86 -5.57
N GLN A 101 4.62 11.61 -6.01
CA GLN A 101 5.84 10.82 -6.06
C GLN A 101 6.15 10.44 -7.50
N ASP A 102 7.43 10.40 -7.87
CA ASP A 102 7.83 9.91 -9.18
C ASP A 102 7.42 8.46 -9.37
N CYS A 103 6.86 8.15 -10.53
CA CYS A 103 6.45 6.81 -10.89
C CYS A 103 6.59 6.56 -12.40
N VAL A 104 6.58 5.29 -12.77
CA VAL A 104 6.57 4.82 -14.14
C VAL A 104 5.34 3.93 -14.30
N ILE A 105 4.47 4.28 -15.23
CA ILE A 105 3.42 3.40 -15.72
C ILE A 105 4.10 2.40 -16.66
N GLU A 106 4.27 1.17 -16.19
CA GLU A 106 4.96 0.10 -16.92
C GLU A 106 4.06 -0.50 -18.01
N LYS A 107 2.77 -0.66 -17.70
CA LYS A 107 1.74 -1.11 -18.65
C LYS A 107 0.43 -0.40 -18.39
N MET A 108 -0.29 -0.13 -19.47
CA MET A 108 -1.60 0.50 -19.44
C MET A 108 -2.48 -0.11 -20.53
N SER A 109 -3.67 -0.52 -20.14
CA SER A 109 -4.69 -1.06 -21.04
C SER A 109 -6.06 -0.61 -20.56
N GLU A 110 -7.11 -0.89 -21.34
CA GLU A 110 -8.48 -0.54 -20.95
C GLU A 110 -8.80 -1.02 -19.52
N GLY A 111 -9.08 -0.06 -18.64
CA GLY A 111 -9.46 -0.30 -17.25
C GLY A 111 -8.35 -0.74 -16.29
N ARG A 112 -7.09 -0.94 -16.71
CA ARG A 112 -6.01 -1.47 -15.85
C ARG A 112 -4.67 -0.76 -16.06
N VAL A 113 -3.93 -0.59 -14.97
CA VAL A 113 -2.60 0.03 -14.98
C VAL A 113 -1.63 -0.67 -14.02
N GLU A 114 -0.41 -0.92 -14.48
CA GLU A 114 0.71 -1.42 -13.69
C GLU A 114 1.71 -0.28 -13.46
N VAL A 115 2.02 0.00 -12.21
CA VAL A 115 2.83 1.16 -11.82
C VAL A 115 4.02 0.71 -11.00
N ARG A 116 5.18 1.30 -11.27
CA ARG A 116 6.41 1.16 -10.49
C ARG A 116 6.85 2.52 -9.95
N PHE A 117 7.19 2.56 -8.67
CA PHE A 117 7.82 3.68 -8.01
C PHE A 117 9.33 3.41 -7.87
N PRO A 118 10.21 4.32 -8.31
CA PRO A 118 11.65 4.22 -8.05
C PRO A 118 11.97 4.21 -6.56
N ILE A 119 11.23 5.00 -5.76
CA ILE A 119 11.29 5.02 -4.30
C ILE A 119 10.11 4.21 -3.75
N PRO A 120 10.34 3.14 -2.95
CA PRO A 120 9.27 2.32 -2.39
C PRO A 120 8.24 3.15 -1.62
N GLN A 121 6.96 2.86 -1.85
CA GLN A 121 5.86 3.59 -1.26
C GLN A 121 5.34 2.89 -0.01
N ARG A 122 5.09 3.69 1.04
CA ARG A 122 4.60 3.18 2.32
C ARG A 122 3.09 2.93 2.27
N ALA A 123 2.71 1.73 2.67
CA ALA A 123 1.35 1.29 2.95
C ALA A 123 0.39 1.51 1.77
N ILE A 124 0.79 1.01 0.60
CA ILE A 124 -0.08 0.87 -0.57
C ILE A 124 -1.30 0.03 -0.16
N THR A 125 -2.49 0.64 -0.23
CA THR A 125 -3.71 0.06 0.36
C THR A 125 -4.73 -0.21 -0.75
N PRO A 126 -5.18 -1.47 -0.93
CA PRO A 126 -6.28 -1.79 -1.82
C PRO A 126 -7.51 -0.94 -1.56
N ARG A 127 -8.29 -0.67 -2.62
CA ARG A 127 -9.50 0.16 -2.63
C ARG A 127 -9.29 1.67 -2.46
N GLN A 128 -8.08 2.13 -2.15
CA GLN A 128 -7.73 3.55 -2.27
C GLN A 128 -7.43 3.90 -3.73
N SER A 129 -7.50 5.19 -4.06
CA SER A 129 -7.18 5.66 -5.40
C SER A 129 -5.67 5.90 -5.56
N ILE A 130 -5.15 5.57 -6.73
CA ILE A 130 -3.95 6.19 -7.28
C ILE A 130 -4.39 7.27 -8.27
N VAL A 131 -3.75 8.45 -8.20
CA VAL A 131 -4.02 9.57 -9.11
C VAL A 131 -2.71 9.99 -9.76
N PHE A 132 -2.74 10.17 -11.08
CA PHE A 132 -1.58 10.47 -11.92
C PHE A 132 -1.55 11.95 -12.31
N TYR A 133 -0.35 12.52 -12.32
CA TYR A 133 -0.09 13.92 -12.60
C TYR A 133 1.10 14.10 -13.53
N ASP A 134 0.98 15.05 -14.44
CA ASP A 134 2.10 15.65 -15.15
C ASP A 134 2.21 17.11 -14.69
N GLU A 135 3.25 17.43 -13.93
CA GLU A 135 3.35 18.67 -13.17
C GLU A 135 2.06 18.99 -12.40
N HIS A 136 1.30 20.01 -12.83
CA HIS A 136 0.05 20.45 -12.19
C HIS A 136 -1.21 19.87 -12.85
N VAL A 137 -1.06 19.12 -13.93
CA VAL A 137 -2.17 18.55 -14.70
C VAL A 137 -2.53 17.19 -14.14
N CYS A 138 -3.77 17.02 -13.71
CA CYS A 138 -4.33 15.71 -13.40
C CYS A 138 -4.53 14.94 -14.71
N LEU A 139 -3.88 13.79 -14.85
CA LEU A 139 -3.99 12.93 -16.04
C LEU A 139 -5.14 11.94 -15.92
N GLY A 140 -5.46 11.54 -14.69
CA GLY A 140 -6.49 10.55 -14.39
C GLY A 140 -6.21 9.80 -13.09
N GLY A 141 -6.93 8.71 -12.88
CA GLY A 141 -6.77 7.87 -11.70
C GLY A 141 -7.36 6.49 -11.87
N ALA A 142 -7.06 5.63 -10.90
CA ALA A 142 -7.51 4.25 -10.84
C ALA A 142 -7.70 3.83 -9.38
N ILE A 143 -8.39 2.72 -9.13
CA ILE A 143 -8.52 2.13 -7.81
C ILE A 143 -7.46 1.04 -7.63
N ILE A 144 -6.66 1.15 -6.57
CA ILE A 144 -5.61 0.19 -6.24
C ILE A 144 -6.27 -1.17 -5.98
N GLU A 145 -5.92 -2.15 -6.80
CA GLU A 145 -6.35 -3.54 -6.66
C GLU A 145 -5.45 -4.25 -5.65
N ARG A 146 -4.13 -4.13 -5.84
CA ARG A 146 -3.11 -4.73 -4.97
C ARG A 146 -1.78 -4.01 -5.06
N ALA A 147 -1.00 -4.09 -3.98
CA ALA A 147 0.43 -3.83 -4.02
C ALA A 147 1.15 -5.03 -4.67
N GLY A 148 2.35 -4.81 -5.19
CA GLY A 148 3.30 -5.88 -5.47
C GLY A 148 4.00 -6.37 -4.19
N PRO A 149 5.03 -7.22 -4.32
CA PRO A 149 5.79 -7.71 -3.18
C PRO A 149 6.35 -6.57 -2.33
N THR A 150 6.22 -6.73 -1.01
CA THR A 150 6.79 -5.83 -0.03
C THR A 150 8.31 -5.99 0.03
N LEU A 151 9.01 -4.97 0.55
CA LEU A 151 10.46 -5.07 0.76
C LEU A 151 10.80 -6.24 1.69
N HIS A 152 9.96 -6.54 2.68
CA HIS A 152 10.14 -7.70 3.55
C HIS A 152 10.11 -9.03 2.80
N GLU A 153 9.12 -9.23 1.93
CA GLU A 153 9.00 -10.45 1.10
C GLU A 153 10.17 -10.59 0.11
N LEU A 154 10.76 -9.46 -0.30
CA LEU A 154 11.95 -9.41 -1.15
C LEU A 154 13.27 -9.53 -0.37
N GLY A 155 13.25 -9.58 0.97
CA GLY A 155 14.46 -9.58 1.80
C GLY A 155 15.25 -8.26 1.74
N LEU A 156 14.60 -7.15 1.40
CA LEU A 156 15.18 -5.82 1.28
C LEU A 156 14.88 -4.95 2.51
N SER A 157 15.79 -4.04 2.83
CA SER A 157 15.60 -3.01 3.85
C SER A 157 14.92 -1.77 3.28
N VAL A 158 14.26 -1.00 4.14
CA VAL A 158 13.74 0.32 3.76
C VAL A 158 14.94 1.24 3.48
N PRO A 159 14.97 1.96 2.34
CA PRO A 159 16.00 2.96 2.09
C PRO A 159 15.98 4.00 3.22
N ILE A 160 17.14 4.32 3.78
CA ILE A 160 17.26 5.40 4.78
C ILE A 160 16.85 6.69 4.09
N GLN A 161 15.65 7.19 4.36
CA GLN A 161 15.29 8.55 4.00
C GLN A 161 16.01 9.47 4.98
N SER A 162 16.95 10.28 4.49
CA SER A 162 17.41 11.44 5.24
C SER A 162 16.19 12.34 5.45
N GLU A 163 15.57 12.27 6.63
CA GLU A 163 14.50 13.18 7.01
C GLU A 163 15.05 14.61 6.93
N SER A 164 14.68 15.33 5.87
CA SER A 164 14.82 16.77 5.82
C SER A 164 13.58 17.30 6.53
N PHE A 165 13.77 17.77 7.76
CA PHE A 165 12.79 18.57 8.50
C PHE A 165 12.45 19.85 7.75
#